data_AF-A0A935DU12-F1
#
_entry.id   AF-A0A935DU12-F1
#
_cell.length_a   1.000
_cell.length_b   1.000
_cell.length_c   1.000
_cell.angle_alpha   90.00
_cell.angle_beta   90.00
_cell.angle_gamma   90.00
#
_symmetry.space_group_name_H-M   'P 1'
#
loop_
_entity.id
_entity.type
_entity.pdbx_description
1 polymer ?
#
loop_
_entity_poly.entity_id
_entity_poly.type
_entity_poly.pdbx_seq_one_letter_code
_entity_poly.pdbx_strand_id
1 'polypeptide(L)'
;MSSSKVQRRHFVAGIAGASILTSAANAVNARKTLSPLDPIADLPMAYRKLRYTMGDGLVMWWFQGMKYGQRDAKFQPMYGVETCNWNRVKQLPAGGFSVTVLECAFYTDLSTGKVLRRLDNPYTGRAVDIPYAVVGPVTAKYDAKSNLIPLTEIGGSRIQMNATSGPMNVLGDTLWMKTRNDFQIFPKSGGAERQVNEWATYVADVGEIADPAVTSILATVDLVEVTTWPKCLDMAGQPGAMMGQISGQKVSRFEKRRARRRLAEVISRRCRIR
;
A
#
# COMPACT_ATOMS: atom_id res chain seq x y z
N MET A 1 21.10 28.36 -56.31
CA MET A 1 21.21 27.71 -57.64
C MET A 1 22.48 26.88 -57.67
N SER A 2 22.37 25.65 -58.19
CA SER A 2 23.43 24.65 -58.48
C SER A 2 24.30 24.18 -57.29
N SER A 3 24.12 22.98 -56.71
CA SER A 3 24.24 21.60 -57.23
C SER A 3 25.67 21.08 -57.42
N SER A 4 25.80 19.81 -57.02
CA SER A 4 26.81 18.80 -57.39
C SER A 4 28.00 18.67 -56.42
N LYS A 5 28.10 17.60 -55.63
CA LYS A 5 28.27 16.14 -55.90
C LYS A 5 29.75 15.73 -55.89
N VAL A 6 30.10 15.01 -54.82
CA VAL A 6 30.83 13.71 -54.76
C VAL A 6 32.25 13.64 -55.35
N GLN A 7 33.20 13.14 -54.55
CA GLN A 7 34.06 11.93 -54.78
C GLN A 7 35.39 12.09 -54.00
N ARG A 8 35.62 11.39 -52.88
CA ARG A 8 36.24 10.05 -52.74
C ARG A 8 37.61 9.93 -53.46
N ARG A 9 38.73 9.99 -52.71
CA ARG A 9 39.64 8.84 -52.39
C ARG A 9 41.12 9.20 -52.12
N HIS A 10 41.59 8.71 -50.98
CA HIS A 10 42.94 8.23 -50.61
C HIS A 10 44.15 9.18 -50.53
N PHE A 11 44.65 9.37 -49.29
CA PHE A 11 46.06 9.13 -48.98
C PHE A 11 46.19 8.61 -47.53
N VAL A 12 47.00 7.57 -47.36
CA VAL A 12 47.33 6.89 -46.09
C VAL A 12 48.69 7.39 -45.63
N ALA A 13 48.82 7.78 -44.36
CA ALA A 13 50.07 7.68 -43.59
C ALA A 13 49.80 7.96 -42.10
N GLY A 14 50.34 7.11 -41.22
CA GLY A 14 50.55 7.44 -39.80
C GLY A 14 49.91 6.49 -38.79
N ILE A 15 50.53 5.33 -38.58
CA ILE A 15 50.33 4.51 -37.38
C ILE A 15 51.08 5.17 -36.22
N ALA A 16 50.36 5.50 -35.16
CA ALA A 16 50.89 5.51 -33.79
C ALA A 16 49.73 5.19 -32.84
N GLY A 17 49.89 4.10 -32.09
CA GLY A 17 48.81 3.39 -31.44
C GLY A 17 48.21 4.07 -30.21
N ALA A 18 46.94 3.77 -29.99
CA ALA A 18 46.39 3.51 -28.67
C ALA A 18 45.24 2.53 -28.85
N SER A 19 45.42 1.34 -28.30
CA SER A 19 44.47 0.25 -28.33
C SER A 19 43.16 0.69 -27.67
N ILE A 20 42.12 0.94 -28.46
CA ILE A 20 40.76 1.04 -27.93
C ILE A 20 40.31 -0.40 -27.68
N LEU A 21 40.58 -0.91 -26.48
CA LEU A 21 39.85 -2.04 -25.94
C LEU A 21 38.41 -1.57 -25.71
N THR A 22 37.55 -1.86 -26.68
CA THR A 22 36.11 -1.92 -26.47
C THR A 22 35.79 -3.06 -25.50
N SER A 23 35.98 -2.82 -24.21
CA SER A 23 35.24 -3.56 -23.20
C SER A 23 33.85 -2.97 -23.16
N ALA A 24 32.95 -3.51 -23.99
CA ALA A 24 31.55 -3.52 -23.67
C ALA A 24 31.43 -4.28 -22.35
N ALA A 25 31.50 -3.55 -21.24
CA ALA A 25 31.16 -4.08 -19.95
C ALA A 25 29.69 -4.50 -20.04
N ASN A 26 29.47 -5.79 -20.22
CA ASN A 26 28.21 -6.43 -19.89
C ASN A 26 27.94 -6.05 -18.43
N ALA A 27 27.14 -5.03 -18.20
CA ALA A 27 26.44 -4.83 -16.95
C ALA A 27 25.44 -5.99 -16.85
N VAL A 28 25.95 -7.18 -16.53
CA VAL A 28 25.17 -8.23 -15.93
C VAL A 28 24.68 -7.58 -14.63
N ASN A 29 23.43 -7.13 -14.64
CA ASN A 29 22.68 -6.94 -13.41
C ASN A 29 22.70 -8.30 -12.74
N ALA A 30 23.71 -8.55 -11.90
CA ALA A 30 23.74 -9.67 -10.99
C ALA A 30 22.54 -9.45 -10.09
N ARG A 31 21.41 -10.05 -10.48
CA ARG A 31 20.22 -10.11 -9.65
C ARG A 31 20.67 -10.89 -8.43
N LYS A 32 21.03 -10.16 -7.36
CA LYS A 32 21.52 -10.76 -6.11
C LYS A 32 20.53 -11.84 -5.74
N THR A 33 20.95 -13.10 -5.85
CA THR A 33 20.11 -14.23 -5.48
C THR A 33 19.78 -14.03 -4.01
N LEU A 34 18.49 -14.02 -3.68
CA LEU A 34 18.09 -13.90 -2.28
C LEU A 34 18.56 -15.15 -1.54
N SER A 35 18.87 -15.02 -0.26
CA SER A 35 18.99 -16.19 0.60
C SER A 35 17.59 -16.73 0.88
N PRO A 36 17.42 -18.06 1.03
CA PRO A 36 16.21 -18.62 1.62
C PRO A 36 15.92 -17.96 2.97
N LEU A 37 14.65 -17.73 3.27
CA LEU A 37 14.20 -17.12 4.53
C LEU A 37 13.63 -18.19 5.45
N ASP A 38 14.00 -18.14 6.73
CA ASP A 38 13.22 -18.79 7.78
C ASP A 38 12.06 -17.85 8.16
N PRO A 39 10.79 -18.27 8.01
CA PRO A 39 9.63 -17.40 8.25
C PRO A 39 9.57 -16.84 9.68
N ILE A 40 10.12 -17.57 10.66
CA ILE A 40 10.09 -17.21 12.08
C ILE A 40 11.35 -16.43 12.47
N ALA A 41 12.54 -16.92 12.11
CA ALA A 41 13.80 -16.28 12.47
C ALA A 41 14.03 -14.98 11.68
N ASP A 42 13.55 -14.89 10.44
CA ASP A 42 13.69 -13.73 9.56
C ASP A 42 12.39 -12.91 9.44
N LEU A 43 11.60 -12.84 10.52
CA LEU A 43 10.25 -12.28 10.55
C LEU A 43 10.07 -10.93 9.81
N PRO A 44 10.95 -9.91 9.96
CA PRO A 44 10.80 -8.66 9.21
C PRO A 44 11.01 -8.82 7.69
N MET A 45 11.92 -9.70 7.25
CA MET A 45 12.13 -10.03 5.84
C MET A 45 10.92 -10.80 5.28
N ALA A 46 10.44 -11.79 6.04
CA ALA A 46 9.27 -12.58 5.68
C ALA A 46 8.04 -11.65 5.53
N TYR A 47 7.83 -10.73 6.48
CA TYR A 47 6.78 -9.72 6.40
C TYR A 47 6.93 -8.81 5.16
N ARG A 48 8.15 -8.35 4.84
CA ARG A 48 8.40 -7.56 3.63
C ARG A 48 7.98 -8.31 2.37
N LYS A 49 8.40 -9.58 2.23
CA LYS A 49 8.09 -10.41 1.07
C LYS A 49 6.59 -10.70 0.95
N LEU A 50 5.93 -10.92 2.09
CA LEU A 50 4.49 -11.13 2.22
C LEU A 50 3.68 -9.88 1.86
N ARG A 51 3.99 -8.72 2.47
CA ARG A 51 3.21 -7.48 2.32
C ARG A 51 3.55 -6.69 1.06
N TYR A 52 4.81 -6.74 0.64
CA TYR A 52 5.39 -5.94 -0.43
C TYR A 52 6.14 -6.84 -1.43
N THR A 53 7.38 -6.46 -1.74
CA THR A 53 8.32 -7.22 -2.57
C THR A 53 9.75 -7.03 -2.05
N MET A 54 10.61 -8.00 -2.32
CA MET A 54 12.05 -7.97 -2.04
C MET A 54 12.84 -7.11 -3.03
N GLY A 55 12.25 -6.75 -4.18
CA GLY A 55 12.86 -5.90 -5.21
C GLY A 55 12.24 -4.50 -5.30
N ASP A 56 12.64 -3.74 -6.32
CA ASP A 56 11.90 -2.56 -6.75
C ASP A 56 10.62 -2.98 -7.45
N GLY A 57 9.55 -2.21 -7.31
CA GLY A 57 8.31 -2.50 -8.03
C GLY A 57 7.07 -1.83 -7.47
N LEU A 58 5.93 -2.21 -8.05
CA LEU A 58 4.61 -1.80 -7.61
C LEU A 58 3.85 -3.02 -7.08
N VAL A 59 3.41 -2.96 -5.83
CA VAL A 59 2.58 -3.99 -5.22
C VAL A 59 1.20 -3.40 -4.96
N MET A 60 0.17 -4.05 -5.47
CA MET A 60 -1.22 -3.60 -5.34
C MET A 60 -2.01 -4.54 -4.44
N TRP A 61 -2.85 -3.95 -3.59
CA TRP A 61 -3.82 -4.66 -2.77
C TRP A 61 -5.22 -4.16 -3.07
N TRP A 62 -6.17 -5.09 -3.13
CA TRP A 62 -7.59 -4.81 -3.17
C TRP A 62 -8.24 -5.30 -1.90
N PHE A 63 -9.08 -4.46 -1.31
CA PHE A 63 -9.82 -4.77 -0.09
C PHE A 63 -11.31 -4.57 -0.30
N GLN A 64 -12.11 -5.35 0.42
CA GLN A 64 -13.55 -5.24 0.46
C GLN A 64 -14.05 -5.65 1.84
N GLY A 65 -15.04 -4.93 2.37
CA GLY A 65 -15.58 -5.23 3.68
C GLY A 65 -16.75 -4.34 4.08
N MET A 66 -16.99 -4.28 5.39
CA MET A 66 -18.05 -3.51 5.99
C MET A 66 -17.53 -2.64 7.14
N LYS A 67 -18.19 -1.49 7.32
CA LYS A 67 -17.99 -0.59 8.44
C LYS A 67 -19.23 -0.59 9.33
N TYR A 68 -19.00 -0.68 10.63
CA TYR A 68 -20.01 -0.73 11.66
C TYR A 68 -19.79 0.40 12.65
N GLY A 69 -20.86 1.07 13.06
CA GLY A 69 -20.81 1.81 14.30
C GLY A 69 -20.81 0.84 15.48
N GLN A 70 -19.97 1.07 16.46
CA GLN A 70 -19.90 0.30 17.68
C GLN A 70 -20.25 1.21 18.87
N ARG A 71 -21.32 0.85 19.59
CA ARG A 71 -21.72 1.51 20.84
C ARG A 71 -22.36 0.47 21.76
N ASP A 72 -22.10 0.53 23.06
CA ASP A 72 -22.73 -0.33 24.06
C ASP A 72 -22.62 -1.84 23.72
N ALA A 73 -21.44 -2.26 23.22
CA ALA A 73 -21.17 -3.62 22.72
C ALA A 73 -22.07 -4.11 21.57
N LYS A 74 -22.75 -3.20 20.85
CA LYS A 74 -23.56 -3.49 19.67
C LYS A 74 -22.91 -2.94 18.40
N PHE A 75 -23.02 -3.70 17.32
CA PHE A 75 -22.60 -3.30 15.99
C PHE A 75 -23.81 -2.86 15.16
N GLN A 76 -23.77 -1.64 14.62
CA GLN A 76 -24.74 -1.11 13.68
C GLN A 76 -24.08 -1.04 12.29
N PRO A 77 -24.55 -1.79 11.28
CA PRO A 77 -24.06 -1.63 9.91
C PRO A 77 -24.23 -0.18 9.43
N MET A 78 -23.16 0.40 8.87
CA MET A 78 -23.17 1.77 8.35
C MET A 78 -23.07 1.76 6.83
N TYR A 79 -22.03 1.15 6.29
CA TYR A 79 -21.78 1.07 4.84
C TYR A 79 -20.72 0.01 4.50
N GLY A 80 -20.71 -0.43 3.26
CA GLY A 80 -19.61 -1.24 2.73
C GLY A 80 -18.39 -0.39 2.42
N VAL A 81 -17.23 -1.02 2.30
CA VAL A 81 -15.99 -0.38 1.89
C VAL A 81 -15.28 -1.23 0.84
N GLU A 82 -14.75 -0.58 -0.18
CA GLU A 82 -13.81 -1.15 -1.14
C GLU A 82 -12.58 -0.25 -1.21
N THR A 83 -11.37 -0.81 -1.12
CA THR A 83 -10.15 -0.02 -1.08
C THR A 83 -9.12 -0.54 -2.07
N CYS A 84 -8.50 0.38 -2.81
CA CYS A 84 -7.32 0.13 -3.62
C CYS A 84 -6.10 0.69 -2.92
N ASN A 85 -5.05 -0.10 -2.81
CA ASN A 85 -3.79 0.36 -2.24
C ASN A 85 -2.64 0.06 -3.22
N TRP A 86 -1.85 1.09 -3.54
CA TRP A 86 -0.65 1.02 -4.38
C TRP A 86 0.58 1.26 -3.51
N ASN A 87 1.50 0.30 -3.51
CA ASN A 87 2.73 0.34 -2.74
C ASN A 87 3.90 0.36 -3.72
N ARG A 88 4.49 1.52 -3.95
CA ARG A 88 5.72 1.63 -4.76
C ARG A 88 6.92 1.36 -3.86
N VAL A 89 7.60 0.25 -4.11
CA VAL A 89 8.81 -0.17 -3.39
C VAL A 89 10.04 0.31 -4.14
N LYS A 90 10.98 0.92 -3.41
CA LYS A 90 12.31 1.29 -3.91
C LYS A 90 13.39 0.89 -2.90
N GLN A 91 14.43 0.18 -3.33
CA GLN A 91 15.63 -0.02 -2.53
C GLN A 91 16.30 1.31 -2.22
N LEU A 92 16.93 1.39 -1.05
CA LEU A 92 17.73 2.52 -0.62
C LEU A 92 19.21 2.12 -0.58
N PRO A 93 20.13 3.10 -0.71
CA PRO A 93 21.53 2.89 -0.35
C PRO A 93 21.64 2.30 1.07
N ALA A 94 22.66 1.46 1.31
CA ALA A 94 22.86 0.69 2.55
C ALA A 94 21.86 -0.47 2.81
N GLY A 95 21.06 -0.86 1.83
CA GLY A 95 20.29 -2.12 1.87
C GLY A 95 18.89 -2.02 2.49
N GLY A 96 18.49 -0.84 2.95
CA GLY A 96 17.10 -0.56 3.33
C GLY A 96 16.18 -0.39 2.12
N PHE A 97 14.92 -0.07 2.37
CA PHE A 97 13.97 0.24 1.30
C PHE A 97 12.94 1.29 1.73
N SER A 98 12.24 1.86 0.76
CA SER A 98 11.12 2.76 0.98
C SER A 98 9.87 2.23 0.31
N VAL A 99 8.72 2.54 0.89
CA VAL A 99 7.41 2.26 0.32
C VAL A 99 6.62 3.55 0.25
N THR A 100 6.32 4.00 -0.95
CA THR A 100 5.36 5.09 -1.17
C THR A 100 3.98 4.49 -1.39
N VAL A 101 3.08 4.77 -0.46
CA VAL A 101 1.70 4.26 -0.44
C VAL A 101 0.75 5.32 -0.95
N LEU A 102 -0.14 4.93 -1.87
CA LEU A 102 -1.36 5.64 -2.20
C LEU A 102 -2.53 4.71 -1.91
N GLU A 103 -3.55 5.21 -1.24
CA GLU A 103 -4.77 4.47 -0.96
C GLU A 103 -6.00 5.26 -1.39
N CYS A 104 -6.95 4.56 -1.99
CA CYS A 104 -8.26 5.09 -2.37
C CYS A 104 -9.35 4.16 -1.84
N ALA A 105 -10.15 4.64 -0.89
CA ALA A 105 -11.29 3.92 -0.34
C ALA A 105 -12.62 4.50 -0.87
N PHE A 106 -13.53 3.58 -1.20
CA PHE A 106 -14.87 3.84 -1.70
C PHE A 106 -15.87 3.25 -0.71
N TYR A 107 -16.76 4.08 -0.18
CA TYR A 107 -17.85 3.62 0.64
C TYR A 107 -19.04 3.24 -0.24
N THR A 108 -19.78 2.21 0.15
CA THR A 108 -20.89 1.68 -0.65
C THR A 108 -22.17 1.56 0.15
N ASP A 109 -23.27 1.85 -0.52
CA ASP A 109 -24.59 1.55 -0.01
C ASP A 109 -24.74 0.03 0.19
N LEU A 110 -25.32 -0.36 1.33
CA LEU A 110 -25.41 -1.77 1.73
C LEU A 110 -26.39 -2.56 0.85
N SER A 111 -27.46 -1.91 0.37
CA SER A 111 -28.49 -2.57 -0.42
C SER A 111 -28.10 -2.73 -1.89
N THR A 112 -27.47 -1.71 -2.47
CA THR A 112 -27.19 -1.63 -3.91
C THR A 112 -25.73 -1.91 -4.26
N GLY A 113 -24.80 -1.80 -3.30
CA GLY A 113 -23.35 -1.90 -3.52
C GLY A 113 -22.78 -0.74 -4.35
N LYS A 114 -23.57 0.28 -4.70
CA LYS A 114 -23.13 1.47 -5.44
C LYS A 114 -22.36 2.41 -4.51
N VAL A 115 -21.53 3.28 -5.07
CA VAL A 115 -20.79 4.28 -4.30
C VAL A 115 -21.77 5.14 -3.51
N LEU A 116 -21.57 5.16 -2.19
CA LEU A 116 -22.37 5.93 -1.24
C LEU A 116 -21.89 7.38 -1.22
N ARG A 117 -22.84 8.31 -1.35
CA ARG A 117 -22.59 9.76 -1.31
C ARG A 117 -23.21 10.45 -0.13
N ARG A 118 -24.34 9.93 0.30
CA ARG A 118 -25.11 10.43 1.42
C ARG A 118 -25.52 9.22 2.24
N LEU A 119 -25.40 9.33 3.55
CA LEU A 119 -25.81 8.31 4.50
C LEU A 119 -26.85 8.93 5.43
N ASP A 120 -28.00 8.30 5.57
CA ASP A 120 -28.89 8.59 6.70
C ASP A 120 -28.29 7.94 7.95
N ASN A 121 -27.66 8.76 8.80
CA ASN A 121 -26.91 8.25 9.94
C ASN A 121 -27.87 7.65 10.98
N PRO A 122 -27.84 6.33 11.23
CA PRO A 122 -28.80 5.66 12.12
C PRO A 122 -28.69 6.10 13.58
N TYR A 123 -27.58 6.74 13.98
CA TYR A 123 -27.41 7.24 15.34
C TYR A 123 -27.98 8.64 15.56
N THR A 124 -28.06 9.46 14.51
CA THR A 124 -28.50 10.87 14.63
C THR A 124 -29.79 11.16 13.88
N GLY A 125 -30.23 10.26 12.99
CA GLY A 125 -31.36 10.48 12.09
C GLY A 125 -31.09 11.54 11.00
N ARG A 126 -29.89 12.13 10.95
CA ARG A 126 -29.52 13.15 9.98
C ARG A 126 -28.81 12.53 8.78
N ALA A 127 -29.11 13.06 7.61
CA ALA A 127 -28.41 12.69 6.40
C ALA A 127 -27.08 13.44 6.29
N VAL A 128 -25.97 12.71 6.17
CA VAL A 128 -24.60 13.23 6.12
C VAL A 128 -23.93 12.91 4.79
N ASP A 129 -23.03 13.79 4.34
CA ASP A 129 -22.25 13.57 3.11
C ASP A 129 -21.05 12.66 3.36
N ILE A 130 -20.89 11.67 2.49
CA ILE A 130 -19.82 10.67 2.56
C ILE A 130 -18.75 10.97 1.50
N PRO A 131 -17.57 11.45 1.91
CA PRO A 131 -16.51 11.79 0.98
C PRO A 131 -15.81 10.54 0.44
N TYR A 132 -15.09 10.73 -0.66
CA TYR A 132 -14.04 9.77 -1.02
C TYR A 132 -12.86 9.91 -0.07
N ALA A 133 -12.34 8.80 0.44
CA ALA A 133 -11.14 8.79 1.24
C ALA A 133 -9.95 8.45 0.34
N VAL A 134 -9.06 9.42 0.15
CA VAL A 134 -7.77 9.23 -0.53
C VAL A 134 -6.68 9.55 0.47
N VAL A 135 -5.79 8.59 0.72
CA VAL A 135 -4.65 8.75 1.64
C VAL A 135 -3.36 8.68 0.83
N GLY A 136 -2.49 9.66 1.03
CA GLY A 136 -1.18 9.75 0.40
C GLY A 136 -1.12 10.57 -0.90
N PRO A 137 0.04 10.55 -1.57
CA PRO A 137 1.16 9.65 -1.33
C PRO A 137 1.86 9.87 0.02
N VAL A 138 2.10 8.79 0.78
CA VAL A 138 2.92 8.79 2.02
C VAL A 138 4.09 7.84 1.83
N THR A 139 5.29 8.23 2.23
CA THR A 139 6.48 7.37 2.11
C THR A 139 6.96 6.90 3.48
N ALA A 140 6.94 5.60 3.70
CA ALA A 140 7.59 4.93 4.82
C ALA A 140 8.99 4.46 4.40
N LYS A 141 9.93 4.41 5.36
CA LYS A 141 11.28 3.87 5.16
C LYS A 141 11.51 2.69 6.10
N TYR A 142 12.34 1.78 5.66
CA TYR A 142 12.72 0.57 6.39
C TYR A 142 14.24 0.42 6.35
N ASP A 143 14.80 -0.09 7.43
CA ASP A 143 16.23 -0.36 7.53
C ASP A 143 16.65 -1.60 6.72
N ALA A 144 17.94 -1.93 6.73
CA ALA A 144 18.49 -3.08 6.01
C ALA A 144 17.95 -4.43 6.50
N LYS A 145 17.42 -4.48 7.73
CA LYS A 145 16.75 -5.64 8.32
C LYS A 145 15.24 -5.60 8.12
N SER A 146 14.72 -4.64 7.34
CA SER A 146 13.28 -4.40 7.12
C SER A 146 12.45 -4.07 8.36
N ASN A 147 13.07 -3.50 9.38
CA ASN A 147 12.32 -2.85 10.44
C ASN A 147 11.81 -1.50 9.94
N LEU A 148 10.57 -1.17 10.28
CA LEU A 148 9.98 0.13 9.97
C LEU A 148 10.75 1.22 10.73
N ILE A 149 11.16 2.26 10.01
CA ILE A 149 11.63 3.51 10.61
C ILE A 149 10.36 4.35 10.91
N PRO A 150 10.05 4.62 12.19
CA PRO A 150 8.78 5.26 12.54
C PRO A 150 8.60 6.62 11.88
N LEU A 151 7.38 6.88 11.40
CA LEU A 151 6.98 8.21 10.93
C LEU A 151 6.44 9.01 12.11
N THR A 152 6.73 10.31 12.13
CA THR A 152 6.24 11.26 13.14
C THR A 152 5.23 12.25 12.58
N GLU A 153 5.06 12.29 11.26
CA GLU A 153 4.12 13.19 10.58
C GLU A 153 3.53 12.54 9.32
N ILE A 154 2.25 12.81 9.06
CA ILE A 154 1.57 12.52 7.79
C ILE A 154 0.75 13.74 7.37
N GLY A 155 1.05 14.29 6.18
CA GLY A 155 0.26 15.40 5.60
C GLY A 155 0.18 16.63 6.51
N GLY A 156 1.26 16.98 7.22
CA GLY A 156 1.28 18.08 8.19
C GLY A 156 0.76 17.72 9.57
N SER A 157 0.07 16.59 9.74
CA SER A 157 -0.45 16.16 11.03
C SER A 157 0.59 15.34 11.76
N ARG A 158 0.85 15.67 13.03
CA ARG A 158 1.73 14.86 13.88
C ARG A 158 1.07 13.50 14.11
N ILE A 159 1.86 12.45 14.14
CA ILE A 159 1.41 11.11 14.45
C ILE A 159 2.26 10.48 15.54
N GLN A 160 1.64 9.64 16.35
CA GLN A 160 2.31 8.63 17.16
C GLN A 160 1.89 7.27 16.60
N MET A 161 2.85 6.39 16.37
CA MET A 161 2.58 5.05 15.87
C MET A 161 3.25 4.00 16.74
N ASN A 162 2.57 2.87 16.89
CA ASN A 162 3.15 1.63 17.34
C ASN A 162 2.72 0.53 16.36
N ALA A 163 3.66 0.04 15.56
CA ALA A 163 3.42 -0.97 14.55
C ALA A 163 4.26 -2.20 14.89
N THR A 164 3.61 -3.33 15.08
CA THR A 164 4.25 -4.62 15.34
C THR A 164 3.94 -5.61 14.24
N SER A 165 4.96 -6.38 13.87
CA SER A 165 4.85 -7.53 12.98
C SER A 165 5.10 -8.77 13.82
N GLY A 166 4.17 -9.73 13.78
CA GLY A 166 4.23 -10.98 14.53
C GLY A 166 3.09 -11.15 15.54
N PRO A 167 2.89 -12.39 16.04
CA PRO A 167 3.62 -13.60 15.68
C PRO A 167 3.27 -14.09 14.26
N MET A 168 4.18 -14.87 13.67
CA MET A 168 3.90 -15.71 12.51
C MET A 168 3.68 -17.14 12.99
N ASN A 169 2.58 -17.75 12.58
CA ASN A 169 2.29 -19.15 12.83
C ASN A 169 2.35 -19.92 11.52
N VAL A 170 2.98 -21.09 11.52
CA VAL A 170 2.99 -22.01 10.38
C VAL A 170 2.20 -23.26 10.76
N LEU A 171 1.18 -23.57 9.97
CA LEU A 171 0.26 -24.70 10.17
C LEU A 171 0.18 -25.48 8.86
N GLY A 172 0.91 -26.60 8.79
CA GLY A 172 1.15 -27.29 7.51
C GLY A 172 1.86 -26.36 6.53
N ASP A 173 1.36 -26.27 5.30
CA ASP A 173 1.94 -25.43 4.26
C ASP A 173 1.43 -23.97 4.27
N THR A 174 0.58 -23.63 5.24
CA THR A 174 -0.01 -22.28 5.35
C THR A 174 0.65 -21.49 6.48
N LEU A 175 1.04 -20.25 6.18
CA LEU A 175 1.46 -19.28 7.19
C LEU A 175 0.32 -18.30 7.52
N TRP A 176 0.26 -17.92 8.79
CA TRP A 176 -0.62 -16.89 9.33
C TRP A 176 0.22 -15.85 10.04
N MET A 177 0.34 -14.66 9.46
CA MET A 177 1.16 -13.58 9.98
C MET A 177 0.28 -12.45 10.52
N LYS A 178 0.40 -12.16 11.81
CA LYS A 178 -0.38 -11.09 12.45
C LYS A 178 0.40 -9.78 12.46
N THR A 179 -0.31 -8.67 12.30
CA THR A 179 0.21 -7.34 12.58
C THR A 179 -0.74 -6.60 13.49
N ARG A 180 -0.18 -5.74 14.35
CA ARG A 180 -0.95 -4.79 15.15
C ARG A 180 -0.41 -3.40 14.92
N ASN A 181 -1.29 -2.49 14.55
CA ASN A 181 -0.96 -1.10 14.36
C ASN A 181 -1.86 -0.23 15.25
N ASP A 182 -1.24 0.66 16.01
CA ASP A 182 -1.90 1.73 16.74
C ASP A 182 -1.38 3.06 16.17
N PHE A 183 -2.30 3.94 15.77
CA PHE A 183 -1.98 5.28 15.31
C PHE A 183 -2.84 6.31 16.04
N GLN A 184 -2.16 7.24 16.69
CA GLN A 184 -2.78 8.48 17.17
C GLN A 184 -2.37 9.63 16.26
N ILE A 185 -3.36 10.29 15.65
CA ILE A 185 -3.16 11.37 14.70
C ILE A 185 -3.64 12.68 15.35
N PHE A 186 -2.75 13.67 15.35
CA PHE A 186 -2.98 15.01 15.89
C PHE A 186 -3.10 15.99 14.71
N PRO A 187 -4.32 16.43 14.36
CA PRO A 187 -4.54 17.25 13.16
C PRO A 187 -3.82 18.60 13.22
N LYS A 188 -3.14 18.98 12.13
CA LYS A 188 -2.47 20.29 12.02
C LYS A 188 -3.40 21.47 12.22
N SER A 189 -4.63 21.36 11.72
CA SER A 189 -5.64 22.42 11.79
C SER A 189 -6.16 22.71 13.21
N GLY A 190 -5.72 21.96 14.21
CA GLY A 190 -6.44 21.81 15.46
C GLY A 190 -7.72 20.97 15.26
N GLY A 191 -8.33 20.59 16.38
CA GLY A 191 -9.54 19.76 16.42
C GLY A 191 -9.32 18.40 17.10
N ALA A 192 -10.34 17.56 17.04
CA ALA A 192 -10.33 16.27 17.72
C ALA A 192 -9.26 15.34 17.15
N GLU A 193 -8.51 14.73 18.06
CA GLU A 193 -7.54 13.69 17.73
C GLU A 193 -8.22 12.45 17.16
N ARG A 194 -7.44 11.65 16.45
CA ARG A 194 -7.92 10.48 15.73
C ARG A 194 -7.11 9.26 16.15
N GLN A 195 -7.78 8.34 16.84
CA GLN A 195 -7.25 7.02 17.09
C GLN A 195 -7.65 6.05 15.98
N VAL A 196 -6.69 5.25 15.54
CA VAL A 196 -6.86 4.08 14.68
C VAL A 196 -6.17 2.90 15.35
N ASN A 197 -6.90 1.82 15.56
CA ASN A 197 -6.39 0.53 16.01
C ASN A 197 -6.67 -0.49 14.93
N GLU A 198 -5.67 -1.24 14.51
CA GLU A 198 -5.80 -2.20 13.43
C GLU A 198 -5.11 -3.51 13.79
N TRP A 199 -5.80 -4.62 13.55
CA TRP A 199 -5.22 -5.94 13.45
C TRP A 199 -5.39 -6.44 12.04
N ALA A 200 -4.31 -6.96 11.47
CA ALA A 200 -4.37 -7.68 10.20
C ALA A 200 -3.76 -9.06 10.36
N THR A 201 -4.35 -10.03 9.69
CA THR A 201 -3.82 -11.38 9.59
C THR A 201 -3.63 -11.72 8.12
N TYR A 202 -2.38 -11.82 7.72
CA TYR A 202 -1.98 -12.19 6.36
C TYR A 202 -1.85 -13.71 6.24
N VAL A 203 -2.27 -14.24 5.10
CA VAL A 203 -2.26 -15.67 4.81
C VAL A 203 -1.55 -15.91 3.48
N ALA A 204 -0.66 -16.90 3.47
CA ALA A 204 0.05 -17.32 2.28
C ALA A 204 0.60 -18.74 2.42
N ASP A 205 1.14 -19.26 1.30
CA ASP A 205 1.94 -20.48 1.27
C ASP A 205 3.33 -20.24 1.90
N VAL A 206 3.75 -21.13 2.79
CA VAL A 206 5.04 -21.01 3.49
C VAL A 206 6.24 -21.31 2.57
N GLY A 207 6.07 -22.19 1.59
CA GLY A 207 7.09 -22.51 0.59
C GLY A 207 7.48 -21.29 -0.25
N GLU A 208 6.51 -20.44 -0.59
CA GLU A 208 6.81 -19.19 -1.31
C GLU A 208 7.64 -18.19 -0.48
N ILE A 209 7.55 -18.19 0.86
CA ILE A 209 8.41 -17.36 1.72
C ILE A 209 9.86 -17.84 1.66
N ALA A 210 10.07 -19.14 1.78
CA ALA A 210 11.41 -19.73 1.81
C ALA A 210 12.10 -19.68 0.44
N ASP A 211 11.36 -19.68 -0.66
CA ASP A 211 11.92 -19.72 -2.02
C ASP A 211 12.65 -18.42 -2.42
N PRO A 212 13.98 -18.41 -2.62
CA PRO A 212 14.73 -17.22 -3.01
C PRO A 212 14.41 -16.69 -4.42
N ALA A 213 13.77 -17.49 -5.28
CA ALA A 213 13.32 -17.06 -6.61
C ALA A 213 12.04 -16.21 -6.53
N VAL A 214 11.24 -16.38 -5.48
CA VAL A 214 10.03 -15.58 -5.24
C VAL A 214 10.42 -14.26 -4.59
N THR A 215 10.03 -13.15 -5.19
CA THR A 215 10.27 -11.80 -4.64
C THR A 215 9.01 -11.13 -4.12
N SER A 216 7.82 -11.65 -4.41
CA SER A 216 6.55 -11.15 -3.91
C SER A 216 5.51 -12.27 -3.94
N ILE A 217 4.76 -12.42 -2.85
CA ILE A 217 3.84 -13.54 -2.62
C ILE A 217 2.40 -13.10 -2.87
N LEU A 218 1.58 -13.95 -3.50
CA LEU A 218 0.14 -13.68 -3.60
C LEU A 218 -0.56 -14.04 -2.28
N ALA A 219 -0.59 -13.06 -1.38
CA ALA A 219 -1.20 -13.21 -0.06
C ALA A 219 -2.62 -12.66 0.02
N THR A 220 -3.42 -13.23 0.91
CA THR A 220 -4.68 -12.64 1.39
C THR A 220 -4.49 -12.02 2.76
N VAL A 221 -5.46 -11.21 3.18
CA VAL A 221 -5.44 -10.57 4.50
C VAL A 221 -6.86 -10.39 5.02
N ASP A 222 -7.06 -10.68 6.29
CA ASP A 222 -8.23 -10.21 7.05
C ASP A 222 -7.80 -9.11 7.99
N LEU A 223 -8.49 -7.98 7.91
CA LEU A 223 -8.23 -6.76 8.64
C LEU A 223 -9.46 -6.41 9.48
N VAL A 224 -9.20 -6.17 10.76
CA VAL A 224 -10.15 -5.59 11.68
C VAL A 224 -9.57 -4.30 12.19
N GLU A 225 -10.37 -3.23 12.17
CA GLU A 225 -9.97 -1.95 12.73
C GLU A 225 -11.04 -1.39 13.65
N VAL A 226 -10.60 -0.58 14.60
CA VAL A 226 -11.45 0.27 15.44
C VAL A 226 -10.88 1.68 15.41
N THR A 227 -11.70 2.65 15.02
CA THR A 227 -11.30 4.05 14.93
C THR A 227 -12.25 4.93 15.70
N THR A 228 -11.77 6.10 16.13
CA THR A 228 -12.68 7.21 16.45
C THR A 228 -13.64 7.48 15.29
N TRP A 229 -14.81 8.05 15.59
CA TRP A 229 -15.82 8.36 14.58
C TRP A 229 -15.26 9.23 13.44
N PRO A 230 -15.40 8.82 12.16
CA PRO A 230 -15.07 9.68 11.04
C PRO A 230 -15.83 11.01 11.11
N LYS A 231 -15.14 12.09 10.71
CA LYS A 231 -15.65 13.47 10.83
C LYS A 231 -16.94 13.65 10.02
N CYS A 232 -17.01 13.01 8.86
CA CYS A 232 -18.18 13.06 7.97
C CYS A 232 -19.44 12.41 8.54
N LEU A 233 -19.39 11.77 9.71
CA LEU A 233 -20.57 11.20 10.35
C LEU A 233 -21.24 12.15 11.35
N ASP A 234 -20.64 13.30 11.64
CA ASP A 234 -21.12 14.25 12.64
C ASP A 234 -21.38 13.61 14.03
N MET A 235 -20.50 12.69 14.41
CA MET A 235 -20.52 11.95 15.68
C MET A 235 -19.40 12.39 16.64
N ALA A 236 -18.81 13.56 16.43
CA ALA A 236 -17.75 14.06 17.30
C ALA A 236 -18.26 14.21 18.75
N GLY A 237 -17.47 13.74 19.72
CA GLY A 237 -17.82 13.76 21.15
C GLY A 237 -18.89 12.74 21.57
N GLN A 238 -19.49 12.00 20.63
CA GLN A 238 -20.45 10.94 20.96
C GLN A 238 -19.71 9.67 21.42
N PRO A 239 -20.25 8.92 22.39
CA PRO A 239 -19.67 7.64 22.80
C PRO A 239 -19.69 6.64 21.65
N GLY A 240 -18.71 5.74 21.65
CA GLY A 240 -18.56 4.69 20.63
C GLY A 240 -17.43 4.94 19.65
N ALA A 241 -17.38 4.09 18.63
CA ALA A 241 -16.32 4.04 17.64
C ALA A 241 -16.84 3.52 16.29
N MET A 242 -16.05 3.69 15.25
CA MET A 242 -16.23 2.95 13.99
C MET A 242 -15.41 1.67 14.07
N MET A 243 -15.98 0.56 13.63
CA MET A 243 -15.29 -0.72 13.47
C MET A 243 -15.32 -1.12 12.00
N GLY A 244 -14.23 -1.71 11.51
CA GLY A 244 -14.16 -2.29 10.17
C GLY A 244 -13.87 -3.77 10.23
N GLN A 245 -14.54 -4.54 9.39
CA GLN A 245 -14.20 -5.93 9.07
C GLN A 245 -14.00 -6.02 7.56
N ILE A 246 -12.76 -6.30 7.14
CA ILE A 246 -12.31 -6.11 5.77
C ILE A 246 -11.42 -7.27 5.37
N SER A 247 -11.70 -7.89 4.23
CA SER A 247 -10.81 -8.87 3.62
C SER A 247 -10.13 -8.28 2.40
N GLY A 248 -8.90 -8.71 2.14
CA GLY A 248 -8.10 -8.22 1.04
C GLY A 248 -7.22 -9.28 0.41
N GLN A 249 -6.72 -8.95 -0.76
CA GLN A 249 -5.78 -9.80 -1.49
C GLN A 249 -4.79 -8.93 -2.28
N LYS A 250 -3.57 -9.42 -2.40
CA LYS A 250 -2.60 -8.87 -3.35
C LYS A 250 -3.08 -9.16 -4.77
N VAL A 251 -3.00 -8.17 -5.65
CA VAL A 251 -3.46 -8.28 -7.05
C VAL A 251 -2.39 -7.79 -8.01
N SER A 252 -2.29 -8.43 -9.17
CA SER A 252 -1.42 -7.99 -10.27
C SER A 252 -2.00 -6.81 -11.05
N ARG A 253 -3.31 -6.59 -10.95
CA ARG A 253 -4.07 -5.51 -11.61
C ARG A 253 -5.44 -5.36 -10.97
N PHE A 254 -5.95 -4.13 -10.89
CA PHE A 254 -7.35 -3.87 -10.56
C PHE A 254 -8.22 -4.21 -11.78
N GLU A 255 -8.55 -5.49 -12.00
CA GLU A 255 -9.39 -5.95 -13.13
C GLU A 255 -10.85 -6.18 -12.77
N LYS A 256 -11.23 -6.13 -11.48
CA LYS A 256 -12.66 -6.15 -11.14
C LYS A 256 -13.33 -4.96 -11.85
N ARG A 257 -14.30 -5.23 -12.73
CA ARG A 257 -15.02 -4.21 -13.52
C ARG A 257 -15.55 -3.07 -12.61
N ARG A 258 -15.93 -3.40 -11.37
CA ARG A 258 -16.35 -2.44 -10.33
C ARG A 258 -15.22 -1.52 -9.87
N ALA A 259 -14.06 -2.05 -9.52
CA ALA A 259 -12.88 -1.27 -9.09
C ALA A 259 -12.44 -0.27 -10.16
N ARG A 260 -12.32 -0.72 -11.41
CA ARG A 260 -11.97 0.15 -12.55
C ARG A 260 -12.96 1.27 -12.75
N ARG A 261 -14.26 0.96 -12.73
CA ARG A 261 -15.33 1.96 -12.89
C ARG A 261 -15.28 3.01 -11.78
N ARG A 262 -15.06 2.59 -10.53
CA ARG A 262 -14.97 3.50 -9.38
C ARG A 262 -13.73 4.38 -9.42
N LEU A 263 -12.59 3.84 -9.84
CA LEU A 263 -11.37 4.62 -10.04
C LEU A 263 -11.55 5.68 -11.12
N ALA A 264 -12.19 5.34 -12.24
CA ALA A 264 -12.52 6.30 -13.28
C ALA A 264 -13.45 7.42 -12.78
N GLU A 265 -14.44 7.11 -11.94
CA GLU A 265 -15.34 8.11 -11.32
C GLU A 265 -14.58 9.13 -10.44
N VAL A 266 -13.54 8.70 -9.72
CA VAL A 266 -12.71 9.60 -8.89
C VAL A 266 -11.74 10.43 -9.72
N ILE A 267 -11.02 9.79 -10.65
CA ILE A 267 -9.97 10.44 -11.46
C ILE A 267 -10.61 11.50 -12.37
N SER A 268 -11.71 11.17 -13.05
CA SER A 268 -12.40 12.10 -13.96
C SER A 268 -12.93 13.36 -13.28
N ARG A 269 -13.29 13.28 -11.98
CA ARG A 269 -13.78 14.43 -11.22
C ARG A 269 -12.65 15.29 -10.65
N ARG A 270 -11.52 14.71 -10.23
CA ARG A 270 -10.34 15.52 -9.83
C ARG A 270 -9.79 16.36 -10.99
N CYS A 271 -9.89 15.88 -12.22
CA CYS A 271 -9.53 16.65 -13.42
C CYS A 271 -10.53 17.77 -13.77
N ARG A 272 -11.73 17.80 -13.19
CA ARG A 272 -12.72 18.89 -13.39
C ARG A 272 -12.67 19.97 -12.30
N ILE A 273 -11.84 19.80 -11.27
CA ILE A 273 -11.63 20.78 -10.18
C ILE A 273 -10.22 21.37 -10.29
N ARG A 274 -9.67 21.45 -11.51
CA ARG A 274 -8.45 22.21 -11.82
C ARG A 274 -8.79 23.23 -12.89
#